data_AF-A0A3C0DTF5-F1
#
_entry.id   AF-A0A3C0DTF5-F1
#
_cell.length_a   1.000
_cell.length_b   1.000
_cell.length_c   1.000
_cell.angle_alpha   90.00
_cell.angle_beta   90.00
_cell.angle_gamma   90.00
#
_symmetry.space_group_name_H-M   'P 1'
#
loop_
_entity.id
_entity.type
_entity.pdbx_description
1 polymer ?
#
loop_
_entity_poly.entity_id
_entity_poly.type
_entity_poly.pdbx_seq_one_letter_code
_entity_poly.pdbx_strand_id
1 'polypeptide(L)'
;AGIENVAAIVGTGIAAQHAAAKLGQAAANAAKLQKRLLKGIRSSIEGIHLNGPEPGEERLPTQLSLSTKGVEGEGQALMLDMRGVAIAAGAACTTRSLRLPPALHAIGRDADLAKGTTLWSIGRNNTENEIDQAVELFAAITTKLRSMSPAS
;
A
#
# COMPACT_ATOMS: atom_id res chain seq x y z
N ALA A 1 27.96 -25.14 -14.02
CA ALA A 1 26.55 -25.56 -14.19
C ALA A 1 25.85 -25.41 -12.85
N GLY A 2 24.64 -24.83 -12.81
CA GLY A 2 23.83 -24.75 -11.60
C GLY A 2 22.78 -25.85 -11.62
N ILE A 3 22.63 -26.57 -10.49
CA ILE A 3 21.55 -27.55 -10.32
C ILE A 3 20.22 -26.80 -10.26
N GLU A 4 19.22 -27.29 -11.00
CA GLU A 4 17.91 -26.68 -11.04
C GLU A 4 17.23 -26.72 -9.66
N ASN A 5 16.55 -25.63 -9.32
CA ASN A 5 15.69 -25.59 -8.14
C ASN A 5 14.36 -26.29 -8.43
N VAL A 6 14.40 -27.62 -8.56
CA VAL A 6 13.26 -28.46 -8.97
C VAL A 6 12.04 -28.21 -8.07
N ALA A 7 12.23 -28.08 -6.76
CA ALA A 7 11.15 -27.81 -5.82
C ALA A 7 10.44 -26.47 -6.09
N ALA A 8 11.20 -25.38 -6.30
CA ALA A 8 10.63 -24.07 -6.62
C ALA A 8 9.95 -24.04 -7.98
N ILE A 9 10.50 -24.76 -8.96
CA ILE A 9 9.90 -24.89 -10.30
C ILE A 9 8.51 -25.54 -10.20
N VAL A 10 8.41 -26.68 -9.52
CA VAL A 10 7.14 -27.39 -9.32
C VAL A 10 6.14 -26.53 -8.55
N GLY A 11 6.58 -25.91 -7.44
CA GLY A 11 5.73 -25.03 -6.63
C GLY A 11 5.19 -23.83 -7.41
N THR A 12 6.02 -23.22 -8.25
CA THR A 12 5.60 -22.10 -9.12
C THR A 12 4.57 -22.56 -10.14
N GLY A 13 4.76 -23.75 -10.75
CA GLY A 13 3.79 -24.32 -11.69
C GLY A 13 2.41 -24.49 -11.07
N ILE A 14 2.34 -25.07 -9.87
CA ILE A 14 1.07 -25.24 -9.14
C ILE A 14 0.45 -23.89 -8.75
N ALA A 15 1.26 -22.94 -8.26
CA ALA A 15 0.79 -21.60 -7.92
C ALA A 15 0.22 -20.86 -9.14
N ALA A 16 0.88 -20.94 -10.30
CA ALA A 16 0.42 -20.34 -11.54
C ALA A 16 -0.91 -20.94 -12.02
N GLN A 17 -1.06 -22.27 -11.93
CA GLN A 17 -2.31 -22.94 -12.28
C GLN A 17 -3.48 -22.47 -11.41
N HIS A 18 -3.27 -22.37 -10.09
CA HIS A 18 -4.30 -21.87 -9.18
C HIS A 18 -4.62 -20.37 -9.38
N ALA A 19 -3.60 -19.55 -9.66
CA ALA A 19 -3.78 -18.13 -9.93
C ALA A 19 -4.60 -17.92 -11.21
N ALA A 20 -4.25 -18.62 -12.30
CA ALA A 20 -4.97 -18.53 -13.58
C ALA A 20 -6.46 -18.88 -13.43
N ALA A 21 -6.78 -19.96 -12.69
CA ALA A 21 -8.16 -20.40 -12.47
C ALA A 21 -9.04 -19.38 -11.74
N LYS A 22 -8.46 -18.46 -10.96
CA LYS A 22 -9.19 -17.48 -10.13
C LYS A 22 -8.96 -16.03 -10.54
N LEU A 23 -8.15 -15.77 -11.57
CA LEU A 23 -7.62 -14.44 -11.88
C LEU A 23 -8.72 -13.39 -12.05
N GLY A 24 -9.73 -13.67 -12.86
CA GLY A 24 -10.83 -12.74 -13.11
C GLY A 24 -11.63 -12.39 -11.85
N GLN A 25 -12.03 -13.41 -11.06
CA GLN A 25 -12.78 -13.20 -9.82
C GLN A 25 -11.94 -12.47 -8.76
N ALA A 26 -10.68 -12.86 -8.60
CA ALA A 26 -9.77 -12.24 -7.64
C ALA A 26 -9.49 -10.78 -8.01
N ALA A 27 -9.28 -10.47 -9.29
CA ALA A 27 -9.10 -9.10 -9.78
C ALA A 27 -10.35 -8.24 -9.53
N ALA A 28 -11.54 -8.76 -9.84
CA ALA A 28 -12.79 -8.05 -9.60
C ALA A 28 -13.03 -7.76 -8.11
N ASN A 29 -12.79 -8.73 -7.23
CA ASN A 29 -12.91 -8.54 -5.79
C ASN A 29 -11.88 -7.51 -5.27
N ALA A 30 -10.62 -7.65 -5.68
CA ALA A 30 -9.57 -6.71 -5.30
C ALA A 30 -9.90 -5.28 -5.76
N ALA A 31 -10.41 -5.09 -6.98
CA ALA A 31 -10.80 -3.78 -7.49
C ALA A 31 -11.92 -3.14 -6.65
N LYS A 32 -12.90 -3.93 -6.20
CA LYS A 32 -13.96 -3.46 -5.28
C LYS A 32 -13.36 -2.99 -3.95
N LEU A 33 -12.51 -3.82 -3.34
CA LEU A 33 -11.89 -3.52 -2.06
C LEU A 33 -10.91 -2.32 -2.17
N GLN A 34 -10.21 -2.18 -3.29
CA GLN A 34 -9.32 -1.05 -3.56
C GLN A 34 -10.08 0.28 -3.58
N LYS A 35 -11.22 0.31 -4.27
CA LYS A 35 -12.09 1.50 -4.30
C LYS A 35 -12.61 1.82 -2.90
N ARG A 36 -13.02 0.80 -2.13
CA ARG A 36 -13.49 0.94 -0.74
C ARG A 36 -12.41 1.51 0.16
N LEU A 37 -11.20 0.94 0.12
CA LEU A 37 -10.03 1.39 0.89
C LEU A 37 -9.67 2.85 0.57
N LEU A 38 -9.51 3.19 -0.71
CA LEU A 38 -9.16 4.55 -1.12
C LEU A 38 -10.22 5.57 -0.70
N LYS A 39 -11.50 5.24 -0.90
CA LYS A 39 -12.62 6.10 -0.50
C LYS A 39 -12.63 6.31 1.01
N GLY A 40 -12.53 5.24 1.79
CA GLY A 40 -12.48 5.30 3.25
C GLY A 40 -11.35 6.19 3.74
N ILE A 41 -10.11 5.93 3.27
CA ILE A 41 -8.94 6.74 3.65
C ILE A 41 -9.14 8.22 3.32
N ARG A 42 -9.56 8.56 2.10
CA ARG A 42 -9.77 9.96 1.67
C ARG A 42 -10.88 10.66 2.45
N SER A 43 -11.91 9.92 2.91
CA SER A 43 -13.00 10.48 3.70
C SER A 43 -12.65 10.64 5.17
N SER A 44 -11.69 9.88 5.69
CA SER A 44 -11.33 9.90 7.11
C SER A 44 -10.19 10.85 7.46
N ILE A 45 -9.32 11.20 6.51
CA ILE A 45 -8.13 12.02 6.76
C ILE A 45 -7.85 12.97 5.58
N GLU A 46 -7.52 14.22 5.88
CA GLU A 46 -7.06 15.19 4.88
C GLU A 46 -5.59 14.99 4.47
N GLY A 47 -5.23 15.49 3.28
CA GLY A 47 -3.84 15.47 2.80
C GLY A 47 -3.37 14.10 2.32
N ILE A 48 -4.30 13.27 1.82
CA ILE A 48 -4.01 11.99 1.16
C ILE A 48 -3.83 12.22 -0.34
N HIS A 49 -2.66 11.84 -0.84
CA HIS A 49 -2.34 11.90 -2.26
C HIS A 49 -2.18 10.49 -2.82
N LEU A 50 -2.94 10.17 -3.86
CA LEU A 50 -2.76 8.94 -4.62
C LEU A 50 -1.54 9.09 -5.54
N ASN A 51 -0.69 8.07 -5.57
CA ASN A 51 0.44 7.98 -6.49
C ASN A 51 0.06 7.03 -7.64
N GLY A 52 0.00 7.58 -8.86
CA GLY A 52 -0.51 6.90 -10.06
C GLY A 52 -1.99 7.17 -10.34
N PRO A 53 -2.58 6.53 -11.37
CA PRO A 53 -3.95 6.77 -11.83
C PRO A 53 -5.01 6.39 -10.78
N GLU A 54 -6.23 6.88 -10.92
CA GLU A 54 -7.37 6.45 -10.07
C GLU A 54 -7.68 4.94 -10.27
N PRO A 55 -8.37 4.29 -9.31
CA PRO A 55 -8.81 2.89 -9.49
C PRO A 55 -9.65 2.69 -10.76
N GLY A 56 -9.14 1.88 -11.69
CA GLY A 56 -9.71 1.66 -13.02
C GLY A 56 -8.81 0.77 -13.88
N GLU A 57 -8.97 0.84 -15.20
CA GLU A 57 -8.24 -0.02 -16.15
C GLU A 57 -6.72 0.22 -16.17
N GLU A 58 -6.29 1.44 -15.85
CA GLU A 58 -4.87 1.84 -15.84
C GLU A 58 -4.14 1.51 -14.52
N ARG A 59 -4.81 0.86 -13.57
CA ARG A 59 -4.25 0.53 -12.25
C ARG A 59 -4.38 -0.96 -11.93
N LEU A 60 -3.32 -1.52 -11.35
CA LEU A 60 -3.39 -2.86 -10.76
C LEU A 60 -4.41 -2.90 -9.62
N PRO A 61 -5.44 -3.78 -9.66
CA PRO A 61 -6.55 -3.75 -8.70
C PRO A 61 -6.16 -4.13 -7.27
N THR A 62 -4.99 -4.73 -7.07
CA THR A 62 -4.51 -5.18 -5.76
C THR A 62 -3.66 -4.14 -5.03
N GLN A 63 -3.36 -2.98 -5.62
CA GLN A 63 -2.38 -2.06 -5.04
C GLN A 63 -2.80 -0.59 -4.97
N LEU A 64 -2.54 0.04 -3.82
CA LEU A 64 -2.55 1.50 -3.68
C LEU A 64 -1.17 1.98 -3.19
N SER A 65 -0.73 3.10 -3.74
CA SER A 65 0.42 3.86 -3.22
C SER A 65 -0.10 5.22 -2.81
N LEU A 66 0.01 5.54 -1.52
CA LEU A 66 -0.59 6.73 -0.92
C LEU A 66 0.47 7.53 -0.18
N SER A 67 0.57 8.82 -0.48
CA SER A 67 1.39 9.79 0.25
C SER A 67 0.50 10.55 1.23
N THR A 68 0.80 10.44 2.52
CA THR A 68 0.08 11.16 3.59
C THR A 68 0.87 12.37 4.04
N LYS A 69 0.30 13.56 3.91
CA LYS A 69 0.97 14.79 4.34
C LYS A 69 1.16 14.83 5.87
N GLY A 70 2.31 15.32 6.32
CA GLY A 70 2.58 15.64 7.72
C GLY A 70 2.82 14.43 8.64
N VAL A 71 3.14 13.27 8.08
CA VAL A 71 3.51 12.06 8.81
C VAL A 71 4.55 11.27 8.02
N GLU A 72 5.34 10.45 8.72
CA GLU A 72 6.27 9.51 8.09
C GLU A 72 5.57 8.16 7.87
N GLY A 73 5.72 7.61 6.65
CA GLY A 73 5.10 6.35 6.26
C GLY A 73 5.60 5.15 7.08
N GLU A 74 6.84 5.18 7.57
CA GLU A 74 7.40 4.16 8.45
C GLU A 74 6.68 4.12 9.81
N GLY A 75 6.43 5.28 10.41
CA GLY A 75 5.67 5.38 11.64
C GLY A 75 4.23 4.87 11.47
N GLN A 76 3.61 5.15 10.31
CA GLN A 76 2.29 4.61 9.98
C GLN A 76 2.33 3.08 9.85
N ALA A 77 3.28 2.54 9.10
CA ALA A 77 3.42 1.10 8.89
C ALA A 77 3.68 0.35 10.21
N LEU A 78 4.60 0.85 11.03
CA LEU A 78 4.91 0.26 12.33
C LEU A 78 3.69 0.26 13.28
N MET A 79 2.99 1.39 13.37
CA MET A 79 1.82 1.48 14.27
C MET A 79 0.62 0.67 13.79
N LEU A 80 0.48 0.45 12.48
CA LEU A 80 -0.53 -0.43 11.91
C LEU A 80 -0.18 -1.90 12.16
N ASP A 81 1.10 -2.27 11.99
CA ASP A 81 1.58 -3.63 12.23
C ASP A 81 1.35 -4.06 13.69
N MET A 82 1.63 -3.18 14.65
CA MET A 82 1.32 -3.39 16.07
C MET A 82 -0.19 -3.62 16.35
N ARG A 83 -1.07 -3.29 15.41
CA ARG A 83 -2.52 -3.49 15.48
C ARG A 83 -3.03 -4.56 14.52
N GLY A 84 -2.13 -5.36 13.95
CA GLY A 84 -2.46 -6.48 13.08
C GLY A 84 -2.74 -6.11 11.63
N VAL A 85 -2.39 -4.89 11.19
CA VAL A 85 -2.54 -4.47 9.79
C VAL A 85 -1.17 -4.31 9.15
N ALA A 86 -0.81 -5.24 8.26
CA ALA A 86 0.46 -5.20 7.56
C ALA A 86 0.38 -4.32 6.30
N ILE A 87 1.20 -3.27 6.25
CA ILE A 87 1.46 -2.46 5.05
C ILE A 87 2.97 -2.23 4.89
N ALA A 88 3.41 -1.78 3.73
CA ALA A 88 4.79 -1.36 3.53
C ALA A 88 4.91 0.17 3.53
N ALA A 89 6.02 0.70 4.04
CA ALA A 89 6.39 2.09 3.83
C ALA A 89 7.09 2.25 2.47
N GLY A 90 6.96 3.42 1.85
CA GLY A 90 7.61 3.76 0.59
C GLY A 90 9.14 3.85 0.74
N ALA A 91 9.85 3.53 -0.34
CA ALA A 91 11.31 3.33 -0.40
C ALA A 91 12.20 4.57 -0.12
N ALA A 92 11.66 5.67 0.43
CA ALA A 92 12.44 6.87 0.74
C ALA A 92 13.62 6.59 1.70
N CYS A 93 13.53 5.56 2.54
CA CYS A 93 14.57 5.20 3.51
C CYS A 93 15.43 3.98 3.11
N THR A 94 15.00 3.13 2.18
CA THR A 94 15.73 1.87 1.87
C THR A 94 17.01 2.09 1.07
N THR A 95 17.17 3.25 0.42
CA THR A 95 18.45 3.63 -0.15
C THR A 95 19.21 4.44 0.88
N ARG A 96 20.48 4.11 1.19
CA ARG A 96 21.39 4.93 2.01
C ARG A 96 21.60 6.38 1.51
N SER A 97 20.86 6.81 0.49
CA SER A 97 20.79 8.18 0.03
C SER A 97 19.41 8.75 0.38
N LEU A 98 19.38 9.92 1.01
CA LEU A 98 18.18 10.73 1.32
C LEU A 98 17.44 11.24 0.05
N ARG A 99 17.59 10.55 -1.09
CA ARG A 99 17.02 10.97 -2.36
C ARG A 99 15.59 10.49 -2.46
N LEU A 100 14.72 11.43 -2.79
CA LEU A 100 13.36 11.22 -3.23
C LEU A 100 13.30 10.06 -4.24
N PRO A 101 12.44 9.03 -4.05
CA PRO A 101 12.32 7.93 -5.00
C PRO A 101 12.06 8.45 -6.42
N PRO A 102 12.82 8.03 -7.45
CA PRO A 102 12.71 8.59 -8.80
C PRO A 102 11.29 8.55 -9.37
N ALA A 103 10.54 7.48 -9.09
CA ALA A 103 9.15 7.35 -9.53
C ALA A 103 8.22 8.39 -8.88
N LEU A 104 8.40 8.69 -7.58
CA LEU A 104 7.61 9.71 -6.88
C LEU A 104 7.99 11.12 -7.36
N HIS A 105 9.27 11.36 -7.64
CA HIS A 105 9.74 12.61 -8.24
C HIS A 105 9.13 12.83 -9.63
N ALA A 106 9.13 11.81 -10.48
CA ALA A 106 8.61 11.88 -11.84
C ALA A 106 7.11 12.25 -11.89
N ILE A 107 6.34 11.91 -10.85
CA ILE A 107 4.92 12.28 -10.73
C ILE A 107 4.71 13.57 -9.90
N GLY A 108 5.78 14.32 -9.61
CA GLY A 108 5.72 15.62 -8.96
C GLY A 108 5.50 15.58 -7.44
N ARG A 109 5.83 14.48 -6.74
CA ARG A 109 5.82 14.47 -5.27
C ARG A 109 7.08 15.16 -4.74
N ASP A 110 6.91 16.00 -3.74
CA ASP A 110 8.01 16.59 -2.98
C ASP A 110 8.56 15.59 -1.94
N ALA A 111 9.63 16.00 -1.24
CA ALA A 111 10.28 15.19 -0.24
C ALA A 111 9.34 14.84 0.93
N ASP A 112 8.45 15.75 1.33
CA ASP A 112 7.58 15.56 2.48
C ASP A 112 6.47 14.56 2.18
N LEU A 113 5.82 14.67 1.01
CA LEU A 113 4.85 13.69 0.54
C LEU A 113 5.51 12.32 0.30
N ALA A 114 6.76 12.29 -0.17
CA ALA A 114 7.45 11.03 -0.37
C ALA A 114 7.78 10.30 0.93
N LYS A 115 8.20 11.02 1.98
CA LYS A 115 8.40 10.46 3.32
C LYS A 115 7.12 9.84 3.89
N GLY A 116 5.97 10.45 3.61
CA GLY A 116 4.65 9.96 4.01
C GLY A 116 4.08 8.84 3.14
N THR A 117 4.88 8.22 2.27
CA THR A 117 4.38 7.21 1.32
C THR A 117 4.19 5.86 1.99
N THR A 118 3.04 5.24 1.75
CA THR A 118 2.71 3.86 2.14
C THR A 118 2.21 3.08 0.93
N LEU A 119 2.49 1.78 0.93
CA LEU A 119 2.12 0.81 -0.09
C LEU A 119 1.17 -0.20 0.51
N TRP A 120 -0.03 -0.25 -0.07
CA TRP A 120 -1.13 -1.09 0.38
C TRP A 120 -1.35 -2.20 -0.64
N SER A 121 -1.37 -3.43 -0.18
CA SER A 121 -1.64 -4.61 -1.01
C SER A 121 -2.89 -5.32 -0.51
N ILE A 122 -3.81 -5.64 -1.42
CA ILE A 122 -5.05 -6.35 -1.15
C ILE A 122 -4.85 -7.81 -1.54
N GLY A 123 -4.86 -8.66 -0.53
CA GLY A 123 -4.76 -10.10 -0.65
C GLY A 123 -6.06 -10.74 -1.12
N ARG A 124 -5.94 -11.94 -1.69
CA ARG A 124 -7.07 -12.76 -2.20
C ARG A 124 -8.17 -13.04 -1.17
N ASN A 125 -7.82 -13.04 0.12
CA ASN A 125 -8.71 -13.39 1.21
C ASN A 125 -9.20 -12.17 1.99
N ASN A 126 -8.81 -10.95 1.59
CA ASN A 126 -9.24 -9.78 2.33
C ASN A 126 -10.75 -9.59 2.23
N THR A 127 -11.34 -9.10 3.31
CA THR A 127 -12.78 -8.85 3.41
C THR A 127 -13.08 -7.36 3.50
N GLU A 128 -14.32 -6.97 3.22
CA GLU A 128 -14.76 -5.58 3.38
C GLU A 128 -14.63 -5.08 4.82
N ASN A 129 -14.93 -5.95 5.80
CA ASN A 129 -14.80 -5.61 7.21
C ASN A 129 -13.34 -5.35 7.61
N GLU A 130 -12.39 -6.15 7.11
CA GLU A 130 -10.96 -5.89 7.31
C GLU A 130 -10.50 -4.56 6.68
N ILE A 131 -11.04 -4.22 5.49
CA ILE A 131 -10.75 -2.93 4.85
C ILE A 131 -11.28 -1.78 5.71
N ASP A 132 -12.50 -1.87 6.24
CA ASP A 132 -13.07 -0.83 7.09
C ASP A 132 -12.27 -0.66 8.39
N GLN A 133 -11.93 -1.77 9.04
CA GLN A 133 -11.07 -1.75 10.23
C GLN A 133 -9.70 -1.13 9.94
N ALA A 134 -9.08 -1.45 8.81
CA ALA A 134 -7.81 -0.86 8.41
C ALA A 134 -7.93 0.66 8.18
N VAL A 135 -9.04 1.15 7.60
CA VAL A 135 -9.31 2.58 7.43
C VAL A 135 -9.44 3.28 8.79
N GLU A 136 -10.22 2.73 9.71
CA GLU A 136 -10.41 3.28 11.06
C GLU A 136 -9.10 3.37 11.83
N LEU A 137 -8.31 2.29 11.81
CA LEU A 137 -7.00 2.23 12.45
C LEU A 137 -6.03 3.23 11.83
N PHE A 138 -5.99 3.31 10.50
CA PHE A 138 -5.13 4.26 9.79
C PHE A 138 -5.48 5.71 10.11
N ALA A 139 -6.76 6.04 10.23
CA ALA A 139 -7.25 7.35 10.65
C ALA A 139 -6.77 7.71 12.06
N ALA A 140 -7.01 6.84 13.03
CA ALA A 140 -6.60 7.05 14.42
C ALA A 140 -5.07 7.20 14.56
N ILE A 141 -4.31 6.36 13.85
CA ILE A 141 -2.83 6.40 13.84
C ILE A 141 -2.31 7.70 13.24
N THR A 142 -2.85 8.12 12.09
CA THR A 142 -2.40 9.33 11.41
C THR A 142 -2.68 10.56 12.26
N THR A 143 -3.85 10.66 12.90
CA THR A 143 -4.17 11.74 13.85
C THR A 143 -3.19 11.77 15.02
N LYS A 144 -2.89 10.60 15.59
CA LYS A 144 -1.91 10.49 16.68
C LYS A 144 -0.51 10.94 16.24
N LEU A 145 -0.02 10.47 15.10
CA LEU A 145 1.31 10.85 14.59
C LEU A 145 1.40 12.36 14.31
N ARG A 146 0.36 12.95 13.72
CA ARG A 146 0.29 14.41 13.50
C ARG A 146 0.32 15.21 14.80
N SER A 147 -0.28 14.70 15.88
CA SER A 147 -0.24 15.37 17.20
C SER A 147 1.13 15.31 17.89
N MET A 148 1.98 14.37 17.49
CA MET A 148 3.31 14.15 18.09
C MET A 148 4.43 14.90 17.36
N SER A 149 4.19 15.32 16.12
CA SER A 149 5.14 16.13 15.36
C SER A 149 4.74 17.60 15.48
N PRO A 150 5.59 18.50 16.03
CA PRO A 150 5.34 19.93 15.92
C PRO A 150 5.22 20.26 14.44
N ALA A 151 4.19 21.03 14.06
CA ALA A 151 4.04 21.51 12.70
C ALA A 151 5.34 22.22 12.27
N SER A 152 6.02 21.64 11.28
CA SER A 152 7.08 22.30 10.53
C SER A 152 6.50 23.46 9.72
#